data_AF-A0A4R3KBG6-F1
#
_entry.id   AF-A0A4R3KBG6-F1
#
_cell.length_a   1.000
_cell.length_b   1.000
_cell.length_c   1.000
_cell.angle_alpha   90.00
_cell.angle_beta   90.00
_cell.angle_gamma   90.00
#
_symmetry.space_group_name_H-M   'P 1'
#
loop_
_entity.id
_entity.type
_entity.pdbx_description
1 polymer ?
#
loop_
_entity_poly.entity_id
_entity_poly.type
_entity_poly.pdbx_seq_one_letter_code
_entity_poly.pdbx_strand_id
1 'polypeptide(L)'
;MKFIRLQSKKYEINENSKSFEWGFPDLHAAMHEDISFVSEQYEGIPNHQFNKKFENMLFAEDKETENKLLEELWEEYVGWGMALPGVSCYRFEEGKENEAAKKLYDYFLQRDPEALESDEYYVLIFEGDEFFSKGHNGEEVAVFRKEIERVETKEFFSRYLIDEEWEDEE
;
A
#
# COMPACT_ATOMS: atom_id res chain seq x y z
N MET A 1 -7.22 15.48 -0.88
CA MET A 1 -7.24 15.36 0.60
C MET A 1 -5.83 15.15 1.10
N LYS A 2 -5.55 15.35 2.40
CA LYS A 2 -4.22 15.08 2.98
C LYS A 2 -4.19 13.69 3.60
N PHE A 3 -3.07 13.00 3.45
CA PHE A 3 -2.84 11.66 3.95
C PHE A 3 -1.45 11.53 4.56
N ILE A 4 -1.29 10.56 5.46
CA ILE A 4 -0.01 10.11 5.98
C ILE A 4 0.22 8.64 5.71
N ARG A 5 1.48 8.27 5.51
CA ARG A 5 1.93 6.87 5.51
C ARG A 5 3.37 6.77 5.98
N LEU A 6 3.76 5.62 6.49
CA LEU A 6 5.17 5.28 6.63
C LEU A 6 5.72 4.88 5.26
N GLN A 7 6.93 5.34 4.95
CA GLN A 7 7.56 5.12 3.66
C GLN A 7 9.05 4.80 3.85
N SER A 8 9.52 3.72 3.22
CA SER A 8 10.94 3.40 3.18
C SER A 8 11.67 4.36 2.24
N LYS A 9 12.88 4.79 2.63
CA LYS A 9 13.78 5.63 1.83
C LYS A 9 14.24 4.96 0.52
N LYS A 10 14.12 3.64 0.40
CA LYS A 10 14.54 2.88 -0.78
C LYS A 10 13.59 3.02 -1.98
N TYR A 11 12.35 3.42 -1.73
CA TYR A 11 11.30 3.47 -2.76
C TYR A 11 10.72 4.88 -2.86
N GLU A 12 10.66 5.38 -4.08
CA GLU A 12 9.97 6.62 -4.41
C GLU A 12 8.51 6.31 -4.77
N ILE A 13 7.62 7.20 -4.35
CA ILE A 13 6.19 7.09 -4.57
C ILE A 13 5.73 8.14 -5.57
N ASN A 14 4.82 7.78 -6.46
CA ASN A 14 4.25 8.66 -7.47
C ASN A 14 2.79 8.27 -7.75
N GLU A 15 2.15 8.96 -8.71
CA GLU A 15 0.75 8.76 -9.05
C GLU A 15 0.40 7.35 -9.57
N ASN A 16 1.40 6.57 -10.01
CA ASN A 16 1.24 5.20 -10.50
C ASN A 16 1.61 4.15 -9.44
N SER A 17 2.02 4.58 -8.25
CA SER A 17 2.38 3.65 -7.17
C SER A 17 1.18 2.84 -6.72
N LYS A 18 1.43 1.55 -6.49
CA LYS A 18 0.47 0.56 -6.00
C LYS A 18 0.94 0.06 -4.63
N SER A 19 -0.02 -0.36 -3.81
CA SER A 19 0.25 -0.97 -2.51
C SER A 19 -0.12 -2.43 -2.58
N PHE A 20 0.42 -3.21 -1.66
CA PHE A 20 0.12 -4.63 -1.58
C PHE A 20 0.13 -5.10 -0.13
N GLU A 21 -0.57 -6.20 0.13
CA GLU A 21 -0.65 -6.83 1.44
C GLU A 21 0.75 -7.24 1.92
N TRP A 22 1.06 -6.93 3.19
CA TRP A 22 2.39 -7.13 3.79
C TRP A 22 2.91 -8.58 3.70
N GLY A 23 2.00 -9.56 3.62
CA GLY A 23 2.35 -10.98 3.56
C GLY A 23 3.12 -11.39 2.30
N PHE A 24 3.20 -10.52 1.29
CA PHE A 24 3.89 -10.79 0.03
C PHE A 24 5.29 -10.18 0.02
N PRO A 25 6.26 -10.82 -0.65
CA PRO A 25 7.63 -10.32 -0.74
C PRO A 25 7.75 -9.04 -1.60
N ASP A 26 6.87 -8.88 -2.59
CA ASP A 26 6.81 -7.73 -3.48
C ASP A 26 5.41 -7.59 -4.13
N LEU A 27 5.23 -6.49 -4.88
CA LEU A 27 3.99 -6.18 -5.58
C LEU A 27 3.61 -7.24 -6.62
N HIS A 28 4.58 -7.75 -7.39
CA HIS A 28 4.32 -8.73 -8.44
C HIS A 28 3.85 -10.06 -7.85
N ALA A 29 4.38 -10.48 -6.70
CA ALA A 29 3.91 -11.65 -5.98
C ALA A 29 2.45 -11.50 -5.53
N ALA A 30 2.07 -10.32 -5.02
CA ALA A 30 0.67 -10.04 -4.67
C ALA A 30 -0.25 -10.03 -5.89
N MET A 31 0.19 -9.44 -7.01
CA MET A 31 -0.56 -9.45 -8.27
C MET A 31 -0.74 -10.85 -8.85
N HIS A 32 0.27 -11.73 -8.71
CA HIS A 32 0.16 -13.12 -9.14
C HIS A 32 -0.93 -13.86 -8.35
N GLU A 33 -1.03 -13.65 -7.05
CA GLU A 33 -2.09 -14.24 -6.23
C GLU A 33 -3.47 -13.80 -6.71
N ASP A 34 -3.64 -12.49 -6.95
CA ASP A 34 -4.89 -11.93 -7.46
C ASP A 34 -5.30 -12.54 -8.80
N ILE A 35 -4.35 -12.59 -9.74
CA ILE A 35 -4.58 -13.16 -11.08
C ILE A 35 -4.85 -14.66 -11.01
N SER A 36 -4.17 -15.38 -10.13
CA SER A 36 -4.40 -16.82 -9.94
C SER A 36 -5.83 -17.06 -9.46
N PHE A 37 -6.32 -16.28 -8.49
CA PHE A 37 -7.71 -16.36 -8.03
C PHE A 37 -8.73 -16.04 -9.13
N VAL A 38 -8.44 -15.03 -9.97
CA VAL A 38 -9.28 -14.74 -11.14
C VAL A 38 -9.26 -15.88 -12.15
N SER A 39 -8.11 -16.55 -12.34
CA SER A 39 -7.97 -17.65 -13.30
C SER A 39 -8.90 -18.83 -13.01
N GLU A 40 -9.16 -19.12 -11.73
CA GLU A 40 -10.10 -20.16 -11.30
C GLU A 40 -11.52 -19.92 -11.83
N GLN A 41 -11.93 -18.65 -12.00
CA GLN A 41 -13.25 -18.29 -12.52
C GLN A 41 -13.41 -18.62 -14.02
N TYR A 42 -12.29 -18.76 -14.73
CA TYR A 42 -12.24 -19.05 -16.16
C TYR A 42 -11.75 -20.48 -16.46
N GLU A 43 -11.57 -21.30 -15.42
CA GLU A 43 -11.19 -22.69 -15.57
C GLU A 43 -12.24 -23.44 -16.43
N GLY A 44 -11.77 -24.18 -17.44
CA GLY A 44 -12.66 -24.89 -18.38
C GLY A 44 -13.20 -24.06 -19.55
N ILE A 45 -12.80 -22.79 -19.70
CA ILE A 45 -13.13 -21.94 -20.86
C ILE A 45 -11.85 -21.60 -21.66
N PRO A 46 -11.20 -22.58 -22.32
CA PRO A 46 -9.84 -22.44 -22.85
C PRO A 46 -9.67 -21.32 -23.89
N ASN A 47 -10.74 -20.94 -24.61
CA ASN A 47 -10.68 -19.90 -25.62
C ASN A 47 -11.05 -18.49 -25.11
N HIS A 48 -11.27 -18.31 -23.80
CA HIS A 48 -11.54 -17.01 -23.21
C HIS A 48 -10.33 -16.08 -23.34
N GLN A 49 -10.57 -14.78 -23.51
CA GLN A 49 -9.50 -13.79 -23.70
C GLN A 49 -8.55 -13.74 -22.50
N PHE A 50 -9.08 -13.85 -21.28
CA PHE A 50 -8.30 -13.96 -20.05
C PHE A 50 -7.29 -15.11 -20.12
N ASN A 51 -7.75 -16.33 -20.39
CA ASN A 51 -6.89 -17.53 -20.39
C ASN A 51 -5.73 -17.42 -21.40
N LYS A 52 -5.98 -16.84 -22.57
CA LYS A 52 -4.91 -16.57 -23.56
C LYS A 52 -3.86 -15.58 -23.04
N LYS A 53 -4.30 -14.50 -22.38
CA LYS A 53 -3.37 -13.50 -21.81
C LYS A 53 -2.61 -14.08 -20.62
N PHE A 54 -3.28 -14.86 -19.77
CA PHE A 54 -2.69 -15.53 -18.63
C PHE A 54 -1.63 -16.56 -19.05
N GLU A 55 -1.91 -17.39 -20.07
CA GLU A 55 -0.90 -18.30 -20.64
C GLU A 55 0.30 -17.53 -21.21
N ASN A 56 0.07 -16.46 -21.97
CA ASN A 56 1.16 -15.64 -22.51
C ASN A 56 2.04 -15.03 -21.40
N MET A 57 1.44 -14.64 -20.27
CA MET A 57 2.18 -14.16 -19.10
C MET A 57 3.02 -15.29 -18.48
N LEU A 58 2.42 -16.46 -18.21
CA LEU A 58 3.13 -17.59 -17.58
C LEU A 58 4.29 -18.14 -18.41
N PHE A 59 4.20 -18.04 -19.74
CA PHE A 59 5.22 -18.52 -20.68
C PHE A 59 6.03 -17.39 -21.33
N ALA A 60 6.06 -16.20 -20.73
CA ALA A 60 6.91 -15.11 -21.18
C ALA A 60 8.39 -15.54 -21.20
N GLU A 61 9.15 -14.98 -22.14
CA GLU A 61 10.55 -15.38 -22.39
C GLU A 61 11.50 -14.95 -21.25
N ASP A 62 11.11 -13.95 -20.48
CA ASP A 62 11.89 -13.36 -19.40
C ASP A 62 10.98 -12.71 -18.33
N LYS A 63 11.57 -12.41 -17.16
CA LYS A 63 10.85 -11.90 -15.99
C LYS A 63 10.35 -10.47 -16.14
N GLU A 64 11.03 -9.63 -16.92
CA GLU A 64 10.59 -8.25 -17.17
C GLU A 64 9.32 -8.25 -18.02
N THR A 65 9.31 -9.05 -19.08
CA THR A 65 8.14 -9.27 -19.93
C THR A 65 6.99 -9.90 -19.15
N GLU A 66 7.26 -10.91 -18.34
CA GLU A 66 6.27 -11.54 -17.45
C GLU A 66 5.62 -10.50 -16.52
N ASN A 67 6.42 -9.71 -15.81
CA ASN A 67 5.93 -8.70 -14.87
C ASN A 67 5.08 -7.64 -15.58
N LYS A 68 5.48 -7.21 -16.78
CA LYS A 68 4.70 -6.26 -17.56
C LYS A 68 3.34 -6.85 -17.96
N LEU A 69 3.32 -8.08 -18.46
CA LEU A 69 2.07 -8.75 -18.83
C LEU A 69 1.17 -9.01 -17.63
N LEU A 70 1.76 -9.30 -16.46
CA LEU A 70 1.06 -9.44 -15.20
C LEU A 70 0.39 -8.12 -14.80
N GLU A 71 1.11 -7.01 -14.85
CA GLU A 71 0.56 -5.68 -14.53
C GLU A 71 -0.59 -5.33 -15.48
N GLU A 72 -0.42 -5.51 -16.79
CA GLU A 72 -1.47 -5.26 -17.79
C GLU A 72 -2.72 -6.14 -17.53
N LEU A 73 -2.52 -7.42 -17.21
CA LEU A 73 -3.61 -8.34 -16.93
C LEU A 73 -4.30 -8.00 -15.60
N TRP A 74 -3.54 -7.63 -14.57
CA TRP A 74 -4.06 -7.22 -13.27
C TRP A 74 -4.91 -5.97 -13.41
N GLU A 75 -4.45 -4.95 -14.14
CA GLU A 75 -5.22 -3.72 -14.38
C GLU A 75 -6.54 -3.95 -15.13
N GLU A 76 -6.60 -4.97 -15.99
CA GLU A 76 -7.80 -5.29 -16.78
C GLU A 76 -8.84 -6.14 -16.01
N TYR A 77 -8.39 -7.06 -15.16
CA TYR A 77 -9.27 -8.06 -14.55
C TYR A 77 -9.37 -7.97 -13.03
N VAL A 78 -8.48 -7.24 -12.37
CA VAL A 78 -8.45 -7.11 -10.91
C VAL A 78 -8.76 -5.67 -10.53
N GLY A 79 -9.92 -5.46 -9.90
CA GLY A 79 -10.27 -4.16 -9.35
C GLY A 79 -9.78 -3.97 -7.90
N TRP A 80 -9.79 -5.04 -7.11
CA TRP A 80 -9.44 -5.04 -5.70
C TRP A 80 -8.98 -6.44 -5.27
N GLY A 81 -7.79 -6.54 -4.68
CA GLY A 81 -7.19 -7.82 -4.31
C GLY A 81 -6.12 -7.62 -3.24
N MET A 82 -5.07 -8.44 -3.30
CA MET A 82 -3.85 -8.37 -2.51
C MET A 82 -2.96 -7.21 -2.94
N ALA A 83 -3.03 -6.81 -4.22
CA ALA A 83 -2.52 -5.53 -4.68
C ALA A 83 -3.66 -4.52 -4.79
N LEU A 84 -3.36 -3.23 -4.61
CA LEU A 84 -4.34 -2.14 -4.60
C LEU A 84 -3.88 -0.98 -5.50
N PRO A 85 -4.80 -0.36 -6.26
CA PRO A 85 -4.48 0.79 -7.11
C PRO A 85 -4.34 2.05 -6.26
N GLY A 86 -3.10 2.38 -5.89
CA GLY A 86 -2.76 3.54 -5.08
C GLY A 86 -1.96 3.20 -3.84
N VAL A 87 -1.95 4.13 -2.90
CA VAL A 87 -1.04 4.13 -1.75
C VAL A 87 -1.82 3.92 -0.46
N SER A 88 -1.49 2.85 0.28
CA SER A 88 -2.04 2.61 1.62
C SER A 88 -1.60 3.74 2.55
N CYS A 89 -2.58 4.34 3.24
CA CYS A 89 -2.38 5.54 4.04
C CYS A 89 -3.52 5.75 5.05
N TYR A 90 -3.36 6.75 5.92
CA TYR A 90 -4.41 7.25 6.79
C TYR A 90 -4.75 8.69 6.45
N ARG A 91 -6.03 9.06 6.49
CA ARG A 91 -6.43 10.48 6.34
C ARG A 91 -5.77 11.35 7.40
N PHE A 92 -5.26 12.49 6.97
CA PHE A 92 -4.57 13.46 7.80
C PHE A 92 -5.24 14.83 7.69
N GLU A 93 -6.48 14.89 8.17
CA GLU A 93 -7.33 16.08 8.13
C GLU A 93 -7.05 17.00 9.34
N GLU A 94 -7.31 18.30 9.15
CA GLU A 94 -7.23 19.29 10.23
C GLU A 94 -8.19 18.93 11.37
N GLY A 95 -7.65 18.87 12.60
CA GLY A 95 -8.38 18.46 13.80
C GLY A 95 -8.43 16.95 14.06
N LYS A 96 -7.79 16.13 13.22
CA LYS A 96 -7.71 14.66 13.37
C LYS A 96 -6.28 14.12 13.23
N GLU A 97 -5.28 14.99 13.23
CA GLU A 97 -3.88 14.63 12.99
C GLU A 97 -3.37 13.62 14.02
N ASN A 98 -3.67 13.82 15.31
CA ASN A 98 -3.25 12.91 16.38
C ASN A 98 -3.90 11.53 16.25
N GLU A 99 -5.16 11.46 15.83
CA GLU A 99 -5.86 10.18 15.61
C GLU A 99 -5.20 9.40 14.47
N ALA A 100 -4.90 10.08 13.37
CA ALA A 100 -4.21 9.48 12.23
C ALA A 100 -2.81 9.00 12.60
N ALA A 101 -2.05 9.83 13.33
CA ALA A 101 -0.72 9.48 13.83
C ALA A 101 -0.78 8.27 14.75
N LYS A 102 -1.76 8.19 15.67
CA LYS A 102 -1.96 7.04 16.55
C LYS A 102 -2.28 5.76 15.78
N LYS A 103 -3.18 5.81 14.80
CA LYS A 103 -3.47 4.65 13.93
C LYS A 103 -2.23 4.16 13.19
N LEU A 104 -1.45 5.09 12.63
CA LEU A 104 -0.19 4.77 11.96
C LEU A 104 0.80 4.11 12.93
N TYR A 105 0.99 4.71 14.11
CA TYR A 105 1.88 4.19 15.15
C TYR A 105 1.47 2.79 15.62
N ASP A 106 0.21 2.61 16.01
CA ASP A 106 -0.32 1.33 16.52
C ASP A 106 -0.21 0.21 15.49
N TYR A 107 -0.43 0.52 14.21
CA TYR A 107 -0.27 -0.43 13.11
C TYR A 107 1.17 -0.94 13.00
N PHE A 108 2.15 -0.03 12.98
CA PHE A 108 3.56 -0.41 12.85
C PHE A 108 4.12 -1.01 14.14
N LEU A 109 3.68 -0.56 15.31
CA LEU A 109 4.08 -1.17 16.59
C LEU A 109 3.77 -2.67 16.63
N GLN A 110 2.65 -3.09 16.04
CA GLN A 110 2.23 -4.49 16.01
C GLN A 110 2.89 -5.30 14.89
N ARG A 111 3.18 -4.68 13.74
CA ARG A 111 3.58 -5.40 12.51
C ARG A 111 5.06 -5.28 12.18
N ASP A 112 5.64 -4.11 12.38
CA ASP A 112 7.05 -3.81 12.14
C ASP A 112 7.55 -2.72 13.09
N PRO A 113 7.77 -3.06 14.38
CA PRO A 113 8.18 -2.08 15.38
C PRO A 113 9.56 -1.51 15.09
N GLU A 114 10.42 -2.21 14.34
CA GLU A 114 11.74 -1.72 13.97
C GLU A 114 11.65 -0.51 13.04
N ALA A 115 10.62 -0.43 12.20
CA ALA A 115 10.41 0.71 11.31
C ALA A 115 10.08 2.02 12.05
N LEU A 116 9.57 1.94 13.30
CA LEU A 116 9.32 3.12 14.15
C LEU A 116 10.62 3.78 14.63
N GLU A 117 11.66 2.97 14.83
CA GLU A 117 12.94 3.41 15.37
C GLU A 117 14.04 3.57 14.29
N SER A 118 13.74 3.16 13.07
CA SER A 118 14.67 3.07 11.96
C SER A 118 14.83 4.38 11.20
N ASP A 119 16.09 4.75 10.96
CA ASP A 119 16.45 5.89 10.10
C ASP A 119 16.23 5.57 8.61
N GLU A 120 15.83 4.37 8.24
CA GLU A 120 15.54 3.97 6.84
C GLU A 120 14.10 4.31 6.42
N TYR A 121 13.29 4.84 7.34
CA TYR A 121 11.89 5.19 7.11
C TYR A 121 11.63 6.67 7.44
N TYR A 122 10.55 7.18 6.88
CA TYR A 122 10.00 8.50 7.20
C TYR A 122 8.47 8.44 7.12
N VAL A 123 7.82 9.39 7.77
CA VAL A 123 6.38 9.63 7.56
C VAL A 123 6.24 10.61 6.41
N LEU A 124 5.57 10.15 5.35
CA LEU A 124 5.22 10.97 4.19
C LEU A 124 3.85 11.60 4.42
N ILE A 125 3.78 12.93 4.35
CA ILE A 125 2.53 13.69 4.28
C ILE A 125 2.33 14.09 2.81
N PHE A 126 1.18 13.74 2.23
CA PHE A 126 0.92 13.99 0.81
C PHE A 126 -0.54 14.37 0.54
N GLU A 127 -0.77 15.06 -0.58
CA GLU A 127 -2.09 15.23 -1.17
C GLU A 127 -2.41 14.04 -2.07
N GLY A 128 -3.62 13.51 -1.95
CA GLY A 128 -4.11 12.43 -2.82
C GLY A 128 -5.59 12.55 -3.14
N ASP A 129 -6.00 11.81 -4.15
CA ASP A 129 -7.41 11.56 -4.46
C ASP A 129 -7.87 10.27 -3.79
N GLU A 130 -9.00 10.32 -3.11
CA GLU A 130 -9.54 9.18 -2.38
C GLU A 130 -9.94 8.07 -3.35
N PHE A 131 -9.44 6.85 -3.11
CA PHE A 131 -10.03 5.66 -3.69
C PHE A 131 -11.14 5.19 -2.74
N PHE A 132 -12.35 4.96 -3.25
CA PHE A 132 -13.56 4.67 -2.47
C PHE A 132 -13.57 3.31 -1.71
N SER A 133 -12.40 2.77 -1.34
CA SER A 133 -12.32 1.44 -0.74
C SER A 133 -11.32 1.39 0.42
N LYS A 134 -11.65 0.57 1.42
CA LYS A 134 -10.81 0.33 2.60
C LYS A 134 -9.62 -0.50 2.17
N GLY A 135 -8.43 0.05 2.32
CA GLY A 135 -7.17 -0.66 2.17
C GLY A 135 -7.04 -1.86 3.11
N HIS A 136 -5.92 -2.55 2.98
CA HIS A 136 -5.58 -3.64 3.88
C HIS A 136 -5.41 -3.13 5.32
N ASN A 137 -5.75 -3.98 6.30
CA ASN A 137 -5.44 -3.76 7.72
C ASN A 137 -5.92 -2.41 8.32
N GLY A 138 -7.03 -1.85 7.83
CA GLY A 138 -7.62 -0.63 8.37
C GLY A 138 -7.05 0.67 7.79
N GLU A 139 -6.13 0.56 6.84
CA GLU A 139 -5.67 1.68 6.01
C GLU A 139 -6.75 2.08 4.99
N GLU A 140 -6.63 3.29 4.48
CA GLU A 140 -7.31 3.73 3.26
C GLU A 140 -6.36 3.63 2.07
N VAL A 141 -6.90 3.72 0.86
CA VAL A 141 -6.08 3.86 -0.36
C VAL A 141 -6.36 5.19 -1.00
N ALA A 142 -5.29 5.90 -1.35
CA ALA A 142 -5.35 7.14 -2.10
C ALA A 142 -4.46 7.08 -3.33
N VAL A 143 -4.82 7.75 -4.42
CA VAL A 143 -3.88 7.99 -5.52
C VAL A 143 -3.00 9.17 -5.11
N PHE A 144 -1.70 8.96 -5.06
CA PHE A 144 -0.75 10.01 -4.77
C PHE A 144 -0.85 11.11 -5.83
N ARG A 145 -0.94 12.37 -5.39
CA ARG A 145 -0.93 13.54 -6.28
C ARG A 145 0.31 14.38 -6.09
N LYS A 146 0.63 14.70 -4.84
CA LYS A 146 1.69 15.64 -4.54
C LYS A 146 2.22 15.43 -3.14
N GLU A 147 3.54 15.41 -3.00
CA GLU A 147 4.19 15.47 -1.71
C GLU A 147 3.99 16.83 -1.04
N ILE A 148 3.68 16.82 0.26
CA ILE A 148 3.63 18.01 1.10
C ILE A 148 4.90 18.09 1.94
N GLU A 149 5.24 17.00 2.63
CA GLU A 149 6.31 16.98 3.62
C GLU A 149 6.80 15.54 3.85
N ARG A 150 8.10 15.40 4.13
CA ARG A 150 8.71 14.17 4.65
C ARG A 150 9.27 14.48 6.03
N VAL A 151 8.85 13.73 7.02
CA VAL A 151 9.26 13.92 8.42
C VAL A 151 9.92 12.64 8.92
N GLU A 152 11.04 12.75 9.62
CA GLU A 152 11.64 11.58 10.27
C GLU A 152 10.64 10.92 11.22
N THR A 153 10.60 9.59 11.26
CA THR A 153 9.57 8.85 12.01
C THR A 153 9.51 9.26 13.48
N LYS A 154 10.67 9.42 14.14
CA LYS A 154 10.79 9.86 15.54
C LYS A 154 10.32 11.30 15.74
N GLU A 155 10.67 12.19 14.82
CA GLU A 155 10.23 13.59 14.85
C GLU A 155 8.71 13.67 14.67
N PHE A 156 8.15 12.91 13.73
CA PHE A 156 6.71 12.90 13.48
C PHE A 156 5.93 12.41 14.70
N PHE A 157 6.29 11.26 15.26
CA PHE A 157 5.54 10.73 16.40
C PHE A 157 5.74 11.53 17.67
N SER A 158 6.91 12.11 17.91
CA SER A 158 7.05 13.06 19.01
C SER A 158 6.11 14.25 18.79
N ARG A 159 6.06 14.87 17.61
CA ARG A 159 5.16 16.00 17.34
C ARG A 159 3.67 15.72 17.60
N TYR A 160 3.17 14.51 17.32
CA TYR A 160 1.73 14.21 17.32
C TYR A 160 1.25 13.29 18.45
N LEU A 161 2.16 12.64 19.19
CA LEU A 161 1.85 11.74 20.30
C LEU A 161 2.37 12.25 21.66
N ILE A 162 2.72 13.54 21.77
CA ILE A 162 3.40 14.09 22.97
C ILE A 162 2.53 14.16 24.25
N ASP A 163 1.20 13.98 24.18
CA ASP A 163 0.33 14.05 25.37
C ASP A 163 -0.57 12.81 25.53
N GLU A 164 0.03 11.64 25.73
CA GLU A 164 -0.50 10.73 26.76
C GLU A 164 0.41 10.93 27.98
N GLU A 165 0.04 11.88 28.85
CA GLU A 165 0.49 11.83 30.23
C GLU A 165 0.30 10.39 30.69
N TRP A 166 1.41 9.73 31.04
CA TRP A 166 1.38 8.59 31.93
C TRP A 166 0.67 9.11 33.19
N GLU A 167 -0.64 8.91 33.28
CA GLU A 167 -1.31 8.81 34.57
C GLU A 167 -0.70 7.57 35.23
N ASP A 168 0.49 7.77 35.80
CA ASP A 168 1.01 6.96 36.88
C ASP A 168 -0.04 7.03 37.99
N GLU A 169 -0.96 6.06 38.00
CA GLU A 169 -1.82 5.80 39.13
C GLU A 169 -0.91 5.48 40.33
N GLU A 170 -0.69 6.48 41.19
CA GLU A 170 -0.15 6.34 42.55
C GLU A 170 -0.89 5.29 43.39
#